data_AF-A0A258SX72-F1
#
_entry.id   AF-A0A258SX72-F1
#
_cell.length_a   1.000
_cell.length_b   1.000
_cell.length_c   1.000
_cell.angle_alpha   90.00
_cell.angle_beta   90.00
_cell.angle_gamma   90.00
#
_symmetry.space_group_name_H-M   'P 1'
#
loop_
_entity.id
_entity.type
_entity.pdbx_description
1 polymer ?
#
loop_
_entity_poly.entity_id
_entity_poly.type
_entity_poly.pdbx_seq_one_letter_code
_entity_poly.pdbx_strand_id
1 'polypeptide(L)' 'AVKLTERPHEVEEADRAALRAVGFSEQDIWDVAAVTGFFNLSNRIAIATDMRPNPEYHGQAR' A
#
# COMPACT_ATOMS: atom_id res chain seq x y z
N ALA A 1 4.33 4.03 -1.09
CA ALA A 1 3.99 2.65 -0.72
C ALA A 1 5.16 1.90 -0.08
N VAL A 2 6.26 1.62 -0.79
CA VAL A 2 7.38 0.76 -0.31
C VAL A 2 7.91 1.13 1.08
N LYS A 3 8.36 2.39 1.28
CA LYS A 3 8.90 2.85 2.58
C LYS A 3 7.90 2.68 3.73
N LEU A 4 6.63 2.97 3.50
CA LEU A 4 5.56 2.83 4.50
C LEU A 4 5.29 1.36 4.89
N THR A 5 5.55 0.41 3.99
CA THR A 5 5.45 -1.03 4.27
C THR A 5 6.67 -1.55 5.02
N GLU A 6 7.88 -1.19 4.59
CA GLU A 6 9.12 -1.76 5.12
C GLU A 6 9.59 -1.07 6.39
N ARG A 7 9.50 0.27 6.43
CA ARG A 7 10.09 1.14 7.45
C ARG A 7 9.14 2.29 7.80
N PRO A 8 7.91 2.00 8.29
CA PRO A 8 6.91 3.03 8.60
C PRO A 8 7.39 4.06 9.63
N HIS A 9 8.28 3.67 10.54
CA HIS A 9 8.84 4.53 11.59
C HIS A 9 9.83 5.58 11.05
N GLU A 10 10.31 5.43 9.81
CA GLU A 10 11.19 6.40 9.16
C GLU A 10 10.42 7.39 8.25
N VAL A 11 9.09 7.34 8.23
CA VAL A 11 8.28 8.22 7.37
C VAL A 11 8.23 9.63 7.97
N GLU A 12 8.75 10.59 7.22
CA GLU A 12 8.93 11.98 7.65
C GLU A 12 8.29 12.97 6.66
N GLU A 13 8.42 14.27 6.94
CA GLU A 13 7.82 15.32 6.11
C GLU A 13 8.41 15.37 4.71
N ALA A 14 9.70 15.04 4.57
CA ALA A 14 10.35 14.96 3.27
C ALA A 14 9.66 13.96 2.32
N ASP A 15 9.11 12.86 2.85
CA ASP A 15 8.40 11.87 2.03
C ASP A 15 7.07 12.44 1.49
N ARG A 16 6.32 13.17 2.33
CA ARG A 16 5.07 13.81 1.93
C ARG A 16 5.33 14.98 0.98
N ALA A 17 6.37 15.76 1.23
CA ALA A 17 6.81 16.84 0.35
C ALA A 17 7.20 16.32 -1.05
N ALA A 18 7.86 15.18 -1.14
CA ALA A 18 8.19 14.54 -2.42
C ALA A 18 6.92 14.16 -3.22
N LEU A 19 5.87 13.68 -2.55
CA LEU A 19 4.57 13.40 -3.19
C LEU A 19 3.89 14.68 -3.68
N ARG A 20 3.88 15.74 -2.87
CA ARG A 20 3.35 17.05 -3.30
C ARG A 20 4.09 17.61 -4.50
N ALA A 21 5.41 17.44 -4.56
CA ALA A 21 6.24 17.93 -5.65
C ALA A 21 5.89 17.30 -7.01
N VAL A 22 5.27 16.11 -7.02
CA VAL A 22 4.79 15.45 -8.24
C VAL A 22 3.28 15.58 -8.44
N GLY A 23 2.63 16.48 -7.69
CA GLY A 23 1.24 16.89 -7.91
C GLY A 23 0.19 16.21 -7.03
N PHE A 24 0.58 15.43 -6.03
CA PHE A 24 -0.39 14.84 -5.09
C PHE A 24 -0.93 15.91 -4.13
N SER A 25 -2.24 15.95 -3.98
CA SER A 25 -2.91 16.72 -2.92
C SER A 25 -2.79 16.01 -1.56
N GLU A 26 -3.16 16.71 -0.47
CA GLU A 26 -3.25 16.07 0.85
C GLU A 26 -4.20 14.87 0.85
N GLN A 27 -5.31 14.98 0.11
CA GLN A 27 -6.28 13.89 -0.02
C GLN A 27 -5.65 12.69 -0.74
N ASP A 28 -4.89 12.92 -1.82
CA ASP A 28 -4.25 11.82 -2.54
C ASP A 28 -3.17 11.13 -1.68
N ILE A 29 -2.42 11.91 -0.88
CA ILE A 29 -1.43 11.36 0.06
C ILE A 29 -2.12 10.50 1.13
N TRP A 30 -3.26 10.97 1.64
CA TRP A 30 -4.09 10.19 2.56
C TRP A 30 -4.56 8.88 1.91
N ASP A 31 -5.08 8.94 0.69
CA ASP A 31 -5.58 7.76 -0.03
C ASP A 31 -4.45 6.74 -0.30
N VAL A 32 -3.26 7.21 -0.68
CA VAL A 32 -2.06 6.36 -0.82
C VAL A 32 -1.71 5.67 0.50
N ALA A 33 -1.73 6.40 1.62
CA ALA A 33 -1.45 5.84 2.93
C ALA A 33 -2.51 4.81 3.35
N ALA A 34 -3.79 5.12 3.13
CA ALA A 34 -4.91 4.25 3.46
C ALA A 34 -4.86 2.94 2.67
N VAL A 35 -4.67 2.99 1.35
CA VAL A 35 -4.54 1.79 0.50
C VAL A 35 -3.31 0.98 0.89
N THR A 36 -2.17 1.62 1.12
CA THR A 36 -0.95 0.94 1.55
C THR A 36 -1.17 0.22 2.90
N GLY A 37 -1.82 0.87 3.86
CA GLY A 37 -2.14 0.30 5.17
C GLY A 37 -3.14 -0.85 5.08
N PHE A 38 -4.18 -0.72 4.25
CA PHE A 38 -5.17 -1.76 4.02
C PHE A 38 -4.52 -3.06 3.50
N PHE A 39 -3.70 -2.98 2.45
CA PHE A 39 -3.02 -4.17 1.96
C PHE A 39 -1.99 -4.73 2.96
N ASN A 40 -1.37 -3.87 3.77
CA ASN A 40 -0.52 -4.33 4.87
C ASN A 40 -1.31 -5.20 5.87
N LEU A 41 -2.53 -4.82 6.22
CA LEU A 41 -3.42 -5.63 7.05
C LEU A 41 -3.86 -6.91 6.32
N SER A 42 -4.40 -6.79 5.11
CA SER A 42 -4.92 -7.92 4.33
C SER A 42 -3.86 -8.99 4.08
N ASN A 43 -2.64 -8.58 3.73
CA ASN A 43 -1.52 -9.50 3.51
C ASN A 43 -1.16 -10.27 4.78
N ARG A 44 -1.13 -9.60 5.94
CA ARG A 44 -0.84 -10.26 7.23
C ARG A 44 -1.88 -11.31 7.57
N ILE A 45 -3.16 -11.02 7.35
CA ILE A 45 -4.25 -11.98 7.57
C ILE A 45 -4.11 -13.17 6.61
N ALA A 46 -3.97 -12.91 5.31
CA ALA A 46 -3.89 -13.95 4.30
C ALA A 46 -2.70 -14.89 4.52
N ILE A 47 -1.53 -14.34 4.83
CA ILE A 47 -0.31 -15.11 5.12
C ILE A 47 -0.48 -15.93 6.40
N ALA A 48 -1.04 -15.34 7.46
CA ALA A 48 -1.22 -16.03 8.74
C ALA A 48 -2.20 -17.22 8.65
N THR A 49 -3.12 -17.22 7.67
CA THR A 49 -4.15 -18.25 7.52
C THR A 49 -3.98 -19.16 6.29
N ASP A 50 -2.87 -19.03 5.54
CA ASP A 50 -2.66 -19.69 4.24
C ASP A 50 -3.86 -19.51 3.28
N MET A 51 -4.39 -18.29 3.23
CA MET A 51 -5.51 -17.95 2.34
C MET A 51 -5.06 -18.10 0.88
N ARG A 52 -5.79 -18.90 0.10
CA ARG A 52 -5.53 -19.12 -1.33
C ARG A 52 -6.41 -18.23 -2.21
N PRO A 53 -5.88 -17.65 -3.29
CA PRO A 53 -6.69 -16.92 -4.26
C PRO A 53 -7.54 -17.88 -5.09
N ASN A 54 -8.61 -17.37 -5.66
CA ASN A 54 -9.47 -18.14 -6.56
C ASN A 54 -8.73 -18.48 -7.87
N PRO A 55 -8.88 -19.71 -8.42
CA PRO A 55 -8.16 -20.13 -9.63
C PRO A 55 -8.42 -19.27 -10.86
N GLU A 56 -9.62 -18.69 -11.00
CA GLU A 56 -10.03 -17.88 -12.15
C GLU A 56 -9.14 -16.65 -12.32
N TYR A 57 -8.60 -16.10 -11.22
CA TYR A 57 -7.72 -14.93 -11.27
C TYR A 57 -6.42 -15.20 -12.05
N HIS A 58 -5.98 -16.45 -12.19
CA HIS A 58 -4.71 -16.77 -12.87
C HIS A 58 -4.74 -16.50 -14.38
N GLY A 59 -5.92 -16.57 -15.00
CA GLY A 59 -6.12 -16.40 -16.45
C GLY A 59 -6.74 -15.07 -16.87
N GLN A 60 -7.16 -14.22 -15.92
CA GLN A 60 -7.75 -12.92 -16.23
C GLN A 60 -6.68 -11.91 -16.68
N ALA A 61 -7.04 -11.03 -17.62
CA ALA A 61 -6.20 -9.94 -18.13
C ALA A 61 -4.78 -10.37 -18.57
N ARG A 62 -4.70 -11.51 -19.26
CA ARG A 62 -3.48 -12.13 -19.80
C ARG A 62 -3.34 -11.89 -21.29
#